data_AF-A0A7I8DEZ3-F1
#
_entry.id   AF-A0A7I8DEZ3-F1
#
_cell.length_a   1.000
_cell.length_b   1.000
_cell.length_c   1.000
_cell.angle_alpha   90.00
_cell.angle_beta   90.00
_cell.angle_gamma   90.00
#
_symmetry.space_group_name_H-M   'P 1'
#
loop_
_entity.id
_entity.type
_entity.pdbx_description
1 polymer ?
#
loop_
_entity_poly.entity_id
_entity_poly.type
_entity_poly.pdbx_seq_one_letter_code
_entity_poly.pdbx_strand_id
1 'polypeptide(L)'
;MKVNENGGVNSVQPYKKATAYSKTEKYVAGDGRTDELSISSEAMELSRDRTNAVERERVEQIKQAVQSGTYTIDVHKIADKMARYLLGE
;
A
#
# COMPACT_ATOMS: atom_id res chain seq x y z
N MET A 1 -4.20 -68.48 36.97
CA MET A 1 -2.71 -68.40 36.99
C MET A 1 -2.20 -68.97 35.67
N LYS A 2 -1.20 -68.28 35.09
CA LYS A 2 -0.34 -68.64 33.96
C LYS A 2 -0.95 -68.51 32.54
N VAL A 3 -0.61 -67.52 31.70
CA VAL A 3 0.67 -66.90 31.26
C VAL A 3 1.17 -67.53 29.96
N ASN A 4 1.38 -66.65 28.96
CA ASN A 4 2.16 -66.78 27.72
C ASN A 4 1.47 -67.42 26.49
N GLU A 5 1.65 -66.95 25.26
CA GLU A 5 2.65 -66.03 24.71
C GLU A 5 2.23 -65.55 23.30
N ASN A 6 2.44 -64.25 23.05
CA ASN A 6 3.11 -63.66 21.89
C ASN A 6 2.88 -64.18 20.46
N GLY A 7 2.68 -63.22 19.55
CA GLY A 7 3.34 -63.26 18.25
C GLY A 7 2.40 -63.29 17.05
N GLY A 8 1.70 -62.18 16.79
CA GLY A 8 0.84 -62.04 15.62
C GLY A 8 0.93 -60.66 14.98
N VAL A 9 2.15 -60.26 14.62
CA VAL A 9 2.47 -59.44 13.42
C VAL A 9 1.52 -58.29 13.10
N ASN A 10 1.93 -57.09 13.50
CA ASN A 10 1.86 -55.83 12.72
C ASN A 10 0.76 -55.73 11.65
N SER A 11 -0.33 -55.05 11.97
CA SER A 11 -1.13 -54.34 10.98
C SER A 11 -1.12 -52.84 11.31
N VAL A 12 0.05 -52.24 11.21
CA VAL A 12 0.18 -50.78 11.20
C VAL A 12 -0.32 -50.30 9.83
N GLN A 13 -1.50 -49.69 9.82
CA GLN A 13 -2.13 -49.14 8.61
C GLN A 13 -1.19 -48.10 7.94
N PRO A 14 -0.69 -48.36 6.71
CA PRO A 14 0.34 -47.52 6.08
C PRO A 14 -0.16 -46.10 5.76
N TYR A 15 -1.48 -45.89 5.68
CA TYR A 15 -2.07 -44.57 5.40
C TYR A 15 -2.02 -43.60 6.59
N LYS A 16 -1.87 -44.10 7.83
CA LYS A 16 -1.75 -43.24 9.01
C LYS A 16 -0.35 -42.63 9.20
N LYS A 17 0.63 -42.99 8.37
CA LYS A 17 1.98 -42.39 8.41
C LYS A 17 2.12 -41.10 7.59
N ALA A 18 1.17 -40.80 6.68
CA ALA A 18 1.21 -39.55 5.91
C ALA A 18 0.76 -38.33 6.73
N THR A 19 -0.04 -38.51 7.79
CA THR A 19 -0.52 -37.41 8.65
C THR A 19 0.46 -37.04 9.77
N ALA A 20 1.54 -37.80 9.96
CA ALA A 20 2.58 -37.47 10.95
C ALA A 20 3.70 -36.57 10.38
N TYR A 21 3.71 -36.32 9.07
CA TYR A 21 4.69 -35.46 8.38
C TYR A 21 4.12 -34.12 7.90
N SER A 22 2.92 -33.74 8.31
CA SER A 22 2.47 -32.34 8.26
C SER A 22 2.55 -31.68 9.64
N LYS A 23 3.68 -31.87 10.33
CA LYS A 23 4.24 -30.73 11.05
C LYS A 23 4.85 -29.86 9.96
N THR A 24 3.98 -29.14 9.24
CA THR A 24 4.41 -27.91 8.58
C THR A 24 5.09 -27.13 9.68
N GLU A 25 6.42 -27.13 9.61
CA GLU A 25 7.25 -26.19 10.31
C GLU A 25 6.50 -24.87 10.21
N LYS A 26 6.14 -24.33 11.38
CA LYS A 26 5.69 -22.95 11.45
C LYS A 26 6.79 -22.23 10.69
N TYR A 27 6.48 -21.74 9.49
CA TYR A 27 7.24 -20.66 8.90
C TYR A 27 7.37 -19.68 10.05
N VAL A 28 8.58 -19.61 10.62
CA VAL A 28 8.97 -18.47 11.41
C VAL A 28 8.75 -17.37 10.39
N ALA A 29 7.65 -16.64 10.55
CA ALA A 29 7.42 -15.43 9.81
C ALA A 29 8.69 -14.63 10.09
N GLY A 30 9.62 -14.68 9.13
CA GLY A 30 10.85 -13.94 9.21
C GLY A 30 10.41 -12.53 9.51
N ASP A 31 10.95 -11.98 10.60
CA ASP A 31 10.73 -10.64 11.13
C ASP A 31 10.49 -9.66 9.98
N GLY A 32 9.23 -9.60 9.58
CA GLY A 32 8.79 -8.84 8.44
C GLY A 32 8.67 -7.48 9.03
N ARG A 33 9.79 -6.75 9.10
CA ARG A 33 9.82 -5.35 9.46
C ARG A 33 8.77 -4.70 8.59
N THR A 34 7.63 -4.41 9.19
CA THR A 34 6.59 -3.62 8.56
C THR A 34 7.22 -2.25 8.44
N ASP A 35 7.51 -1.84 7.21
CA ASP A 35 7.90 -0.46 6.95
C ASP A 35 6.70 0.42 7.36
N GLU A 36 6.78 0.99 8.57
CA GLU A 36 5.76 1.87 9.10
C GLU A 36 6.08 3.31 8.70
N LEU A 37 5.25 3.86 7.81
CA LEU A 37 5.31 5.27 7.41
C LEU A 37 4.50 6.11 8.41
N SER A 38 5.18 6.64 9.43
CA SER A 38 4.58 7.62 10.34
C SER A 38 4.63 9.01 9.71
N ILE A 39 3.49 9.47 9.17
CA ILE A 39 3.32 10.87 8.76
C ILE A 39 3.28 11.72 10.04
N SER A 40 4.18 12.70 10.17
CA SER A 40 4.18 13.58 11.34
C SER A 40 2.86 14.37 11.44
N SER A 41 2.40 14.64 12.66
CA SER A 41 1.21 15.47 12.89
C SER A 41 1.31 16.82 12.21
N GLU A 42 2.52 17.41 12.20
CA GLU A 42 2.85 18.65 11.50
C GLU A 42 2.69 18.55 9.97
N ALA A 43 3.15 17.46 9.35
CA ALA A 43 2.95 17.23 7.91
C ALA A 43 1.47 17.04 7.56
N MET A 44 0.69 16.45 8.48
CA MET A 44 -0.75 16.31 8.32
C MET A 44 -1.48 17.65 8.44
N GLU A 45 -1.07 18.52 9.36
CA GLU A 45 -1.59 19.88 9.50
C GLU A 45 -1.27 20.74 8.28
N LEU A 46 -0.01 20.74 7.82
CA LEU A 46 0.41 21.43 6.60
C LEU A 46 -0.34 20.95 5.35
N SER A 47 -0.69 19.66 5.28
CA SER A 47 -1.49 19.09 4.18
C SER A 47 -2.93 19.63 4.20
N ARG A 48 -3.52 19.80 5.40
CA ARG A 48 -4.86 20.37 5.55
C ARG A 48 -4.89 21.83 5.14
N ASP A 49 -3.87 22.61 5.48
CA ASP A 49 -3.78 24.03 5.11
C ASP A 49 -3.58 24.27 3.61
N ARG A 50 -3.04 23.29 2.88
CA ARG A 50 -2.94 23.35 1.41
C ARG A 50 -4.27 23.15 0.68
N THR A 51 -5.34 22.85 1.40
CA THR A 51 -6.71 23.03 0.89
C THR A 51 -7.19 24.47 0.97
N ASN A 52 -6.26 25.45 1.01
CA ASN A 52 -6.54 26.80 0.56
C ASN A 52 -7.34 26.72 -0.72
N ALA A 53 -8.61 27.11 -0.58
CA ALA A 53 -9.64 26.99 -1.58
C ALA A 53 -9.06 27.46 -2.90
N VAL A 54 -8.82 26.52 -3.82
CA VAL A 54 -8.71 26.87 -5.23
C VAL A 54 -9.92 27.75 -5.47
N GLU A 55 -9.69 29.03 -5.78
CA GLU A 55 -10.73 30.04 -5.92
C GLU A 55 -11.77 29.47 -6.89
N ARG A 56 -12.90 29.00 -6.36
CA ARG A 56 -13.88 28.25 -7.15
C ARG A 56 -14.33 29.09 -8.34
N GLU A 57 -14.41 30.39 -8.12
CA GLU A 57 -14.66 31.41 -9.14
C GLU A 57 -13.63 31.37 -10.28
N ARG A 58 -12.33 31.34 -9.96
CA ARG A 58 -11.26 31.25 -10.97
C ARG A 58 -11.37 29.98 -11.80
N VAL A 59 -11.72 28.85 -11.18
CA VAL A 59 -11.92 27.59 -11.89
C VAL A 59 -13.12 27.68 -12.83
N GLU A 60 -14.23 28.24 -12.38
CA GLU A 60 -15.41 28.41 -13.23
C GLU A 60 -15.16 29.37 -14.40
N GLN A 61 -14.43 30.47 -14.17
CA GLN A 61 -14.02 31.38 -15.25
C GLN A 61 -13.16 30.68 -16.31
N ILE A 62 -12.19 29.87 -15.88
CA ILE A 62 -11.35 29.10 -16.82
C ILE A 62 -12.20 28.08 -17.58
N LYS A 63 -13.10 27.37 -16.91
CA LYS A 63 -14.01 26.41 -17.57
C LYS A 63 -14.85 27.09 -18.65
N GLN A 64 -15.43 28.24 -18.34
CA GLN A 64 -16.22 29.01 -19.30
C GLN A 64 -15.36 29.45 -20.50
N ALA A 65 -14.17 30.00 -20.26
CA ALA A 65 -13.26 30.44 -21.32
C ALA A 65 -12.79 29.28 -22.24
N VAL A 66 -12.63 28.08 -21.67
CA VAL A 66 -12.28 26.87 -22.44
C VAL A 66 -13.49 26.41 -23.26
N GLN A 67 -14.70 26.40 -22.70
CA GLN A 67 -15.92 26.02 -23.41
C GLN A 67 -16.26 27.00 -24.55
N SER A 68 -16.04 28.29 -24.36
CA SER A 68 -16.25 29.32 -25.39
C SER A 68 -15.12 29.38 -26.43
N GLY A 69 -14.03 28.62 -26.24
CA GLY A 69 -12.87 28.63 -27.14
C GLY A 69 -12.04 29.92 -27.09
N THR A 70 -12.24 30.78 -26.09
CA THR A 70 -11.53 32.06 -25.94
C THR A 70 -10.30 31.95 -25.03
N TYR A 71 -10.04 30.76 -24.46
CA TYR A 71 -8.88 30.53 -23.61
C TYR A 71 -7.58 30.57 -24.43
N THR A 72 -6.75 31.58 -24.20
CA THR A 72 -5.46 31.74 -24.87
C THR A 72 -4.34 31.21 -23.98
N ILE A 73 -3.51 30.33 -24.55
CA ILE A 73 -2.34 29.77 -23.87
C ILE A 73 -1.17 30.75 -24.00
N ASP A 74 -0.70 31.26 -22.87
CA ASP A 74 0.48 32.12 -22.80
C ASP A 74 1.71 31.28 -22.43
N VAL A 75 2.59 31.10 -23.41
CA VAL A 75 3.79 30.26 -23.27
C VAL A 75 4.79 30.87 -22.28
N HIS A 76 4.86 32.20 -22.18
CA HIS A 76 5.75 32.87 -21.24
C HIS A 76 5.32 32.62 -19.79
N LYS A 77 4.02 32.66 -19.52
CA LYS A 77 3.49 32.33 -18.18
C LYS A 77 3.74 30.88 -17.80
N ILE A 78 3.70 29.96 -18.77
CA ILE A 78 4.02 28.55 -18.54
C ILE A 78 5.51 28.42 -18.17
N ALA A 79 6.40 29.01 -18.96
CA ALA A 79 7.84 28.95 -18.73
C ALA A 79 8.23 29.57 -17.38
N ASP A 80 7.67 30.73 -17.04
CA ASP A 80 7.91 31.40 -15.75
C ASP A 80 7.45 30.52 -14.57
N LYS A 81 6.26 29.90 -14.67
CA LYS A 81 5.77 29.00 -13.62
C LYS A 81 6.63 27.74 -13.48
N MET A 82 7.08 27.16 -14.59
CA MET A 82 7.99 26.02 -14.58
C MET A 82 9.34 26.40 -13.96
N ALA A 83 9.88 27.56 -14.33
CA ALA A 83 11.12 28.08 -13.78
C ALA A 83 11.03 28.24 -12.25
N ARG A 84 10.01 28.95 -11.74
CA ARG A 84 9.81 29.13 -10.29
C ARG A 84 9.67 27.80 -9.55
N TYR A 85 8.90 26.86 -10.11
CA TYR A 85 8.68 25.56 -9.47
C TYR A 85 9.95 24.71 -9.40
N LEU A 86 10.78 24.72 -10.46
CA LEU A 86 11.97 23.89 -10.57
C LEU A 86 13.21 24.52 -9.94
N LEU A 87 13.33 25.84 -10.00
CA LEU A 87 14.50 26.59 -9.54
C LEU A 87 14.33 27.12 -8.10
N GLY A 88 13.11 27.12 -7.57
CA GLY A 88 12.84 27.41 -6.16
C GLY A 88 12.98 28.88 -5.74
N GLU A 89 13.03 29.81 -6.71
CA GLU A 89 12.87 31.26 -6.48
C GLU A 89 11.40 31.70 -6.51
#